data_AF-A0A6N7EE57-F1
#
_entry.id   AF-A0A6N7EE57-F1
#
_cell.length_a   1.000
_cell.length_b   1.000
_cell.length_c   1.000
_cell.angle_alpha   90.00
_cell.angle_beta   90.00
_cell.angle_gamma   90.00
#
_symmetry.space_group_name_H-M   'P 1'
#
loop_
_entity.id
_entity.type
_entity.pdbx_description
1 polymer ?
#
loop_
_entity_poly.entity_id
_entity_poly.type
_entity_poly.pdbx_seq_one_letter_code
_entity_poly.pdbx_strand_id
1 'polypeptide(L)' 'MPVAIRDGGHHGPGLGSVDDGLVVDLSRMRGVRVEGERWTVRGAAGCTAADVDHATHAYGLTVPLGIVASTGVAG' A
#
# COMPACT_ATOMS: atom_id res chain seq x y z
N MET A 1 0.98 24.70 -7.67
CA MET A 1 0.42 24.12 -6.43
C MET A 1 1.30 22.95 -6.04
N PRO A 2 1.77 22.85 -4.78
CA PRO A 2 2.54 21.70 -4.33
C PRO A 2 1.66 20.45 -4.23
N VAL A 3 2.28 19.28 -4.37
CA VAL A 3 1.58 17.99 -4.46
C VAL A 3 2.16 17.02 -3.44
N ALA A 4 1.28 16.37 -2.70
CA ALA A 4 1.62 15.21 -1.87
C ALA A 4 0.97 13.95 -2.44
N ILE A 5 1.65 12.82 -2.31
CA ILE A 5 1.11 11.50 -2.69
C ILE A 5 0.86 10.74 -1.40
N ARG A 6 -0.35 10.20 -1.24
CA ARG A 6 -0.74 9.47 -0.05
C ARG A 6 -1.13 8.03 -0.37
N ASP A 7 -0.42 7.10 0.24
CA ASP A 7 -0.80 5.70 0.37
C ASP A 7 -1.38 5.43 1.78
N GLY A 8 -0.69 4.67 2.64
CA GLY A 8 -1.16 4.36 3.99
C GLY A 8 -1.09 5.53 4.99
N GLY A 9 -0.35 6.60 4.66
CA GLY A 9 -0.24 7.80 5.51
C GLY A 9 0.59 7.60 6.77
N HIS A 10 1.51 6.62 6.77
CA HIS A 10 2.35 6.27 7.92
C HIS A 10 3.70 6.99 7.97
N HIS A 11 4.00 7.88 7.00
CA HIS A 11 5.26 8.61 6.98
C HIS A 11 5.30 9.67 8.10
N GLY A 12 6.05 9.42 9.17
CA GLY A 12 6.08 10.26 10.39
C GLY A 12 6.31 11.77 10.14
N PRO A 13 7.23 12.16 9.25
CA PRO A 13 7.40 13.57 8.85
C PRO A 13 6.26 14.19 8.03
N GLY A 14 5.19 13.45 7.68
CA GLY A 14 3.98 14.01 7.05
C GLY A 14 3.99 14.17 5.52
N LEU A 15 4.88 13.49 4.79
CA LEU A 15 5.02 13.64 3.32
C LEU A 15 3.76 13.27 2.49
N GLY A 16 2.80 12.55 3.09
CA GLY A 16 1.49 12.29 2.49
C GLY A 16 0.48 13.44 2.62
N SER A 17 0.92 14.62 3.05
CA SER A 17 0.09 15.83 3.22
C SER A 17 0.83 17.08 2.73
N VAL A 18 0.08 18.15 2.50
CA VAL A 18 0.60 19.42 2.00
C VAL A 18 -0.35 20.55 2.39
N ASP A 19 0.20 21.68 2.81
CA ASP A 19 -0.56 22.91 3.04
C ASP A 19 -0.84 23.61 1.70
N ASP A 20 -2.07 24.10 1.51
CA ASP A 20 -2.50 24.83 0.30
C ASP A 20 -2.15 24.11 -1.02
N GLY A 21 -2.22 22.78 -1.00
CA GLY A 21 -1.80 21.91 -2.08
C GLY A 21 -2.85 20.87 -2.48
N LEU A 22 -2.43 19.92 -3.33
CA LEU A 22 -3.23 18.75 -3.70
C LEU A 22 -2.63 17.50 -3.08
N VAL A 23 -3.49 16.71 -2.44
CA VAL A 23 -3.17 15.33 -2.07
C VAL A 23 -3.71 14.39 -3.14
N VAL A 24 -2.81 13.66 -3.79
CA VAL A 24 -3.18 12.51 -4.62
C VAL A 24 -3.35 11.32 -3.69
N ASP A 25 -4.59 11.06 -3.29
CA ASP A 25 -4.95 9.99 -2.37
C ASP A 25 -5.17 8.67 -3.13
N LEU A 26 -4.24 7.74 -2.96
CA LEU A 26 -4.27 6.41 -3.55
C LEU A 26 -4.98 5.39 -2.66
N SER A 27 -5.41 5.76 -1.45
CA SER A 27 -5.90 4.83 -0.41
C SER A 27 -7.12 4.00 -0.79
N ARG A 28 -7.77 4.28 -1.92
CA ARG A 28 -8.88 3.48 -2.49
C ARG A 28 -8.44 2.49 -3.57
N MET A 29 -7.20 2.59 -4.05
CA MET A 29 -6.61 1.69 -5.04
C MET A 29 -6.06 0.44 -4.33
N ARG A 30 -6.95 -0.47 -3.94
CA ARG A 30 -6.69 -1.62 -3.05
C ARG A 30 -6.55 -2.97 -3.76
N GLY A 31 -6.51 -2.99 -5.09
CA GLY A 31 -6.49 -4.24 -5.85
C GLY A 31 -5.19 -5.04 -5.64
N VAL A 32 -5.31 -6.33 -5.33
CA VAL A 32 -4.17 -7.26 -5.23
C VAL A 32 -4.40 -8.44 -6.18
N ARG A 33 -3.38 -8.79 -6.98
CA ARG A 33 -3.38 -9.98 -7.84
C ARG A 33 -2.21 -10.87 -7.45
N VAL A 34 -2.50 -12.13 -7.12
CA VAL A 34 -1.50 -13.13 -6.75
C VAL A 34 -1.38 -14.16 -7.87
N GLU A 35 -0.15 -14.43 -8.29
CA GLU A 35 0.19 -15.47 -9.26
C GLU A 35 0.91 -16.61 -8.52
N GLY A 36 0.14 -17.56 -7.96
CA GLY A 36 0.64 -18.58 -7.03
C GLY A 36 1.76 -19.46 -7.59
N GLU A 37 1.69 -19.87 -8.86
CA GLU A 37 2.74 -20.67 -9.51
C GLU A 37 4.03 -19.89 -9.76
N ARG A 38 3.92 -18.57 -9.96
CA ARG A 38 5.04 -17.67 -10.23
C ARG A 38 5.56 -16.96 -8.98
N TRP A 39 4.92 -17.20 -7.83
CA TRP A 39 5.28 -16.65 -6.53
C TRP A 39 5.39 -15.12 -6.58
N THR A 40 4.48 -14.50 -7.35
CA THR A 40 4.49 -13.06 -7.62
C THR A 40 3.18 -12.43 -7.14
N VAL A 41 3.28 -11.24 -6.56
CA VAL A 41 2.13 -10.44 -6.11
C VAL A 41 2.20 -9.08 -6.80
N ARG A 42 1.09 -8.64 -7.36
CA ARG A 42 0.92 -7.29 -7.91
C ARG A 42 -0.13 -6.56 -7.08
N GLY A 43 0.30 -5.63 -6.24
CA GLY A 43 -0.57 -4.73 -5.49
C GLY A 43 -0.72 -3.39 -6.20
N ALA A 44 -1.90 -2.79 -6.11
CA ALA A 44 -2.10 -1.40 -6.48
C ALA A 44 -1.43 -0.47 -5.47
N ALA A 45 -1.14 0.77 -5.88
CA ALA A 45 -0.33 1.70 -5.10
C ALA A 45 -0.97 2.19 -3.79
N GLY A 46 -2.24 1.85 -3.55
CA GLY A 46 -2.93 2.14 -2.30
C GLY A 46 -3.03 0.95 -1.34
N CYS A 47 -2.42 -0.20 -1.65
CA CYS A 47 -2.52 -1.39 -0.82
C CYS A 47 -1.78 -1.21 0.50
N THR A 48 -2.33 -1.77 1.59
CA THR A 48 -1.63 -1.92 2.86
C THR A 48 -1.00 -3.30 3.00
N ALA A 49 -0.18 -3.48 4.03
CA ALA A 49 0.29 -4.80 4.46
C ALA A 49 -0.88 -5.78 4.67
N ALA A 50 -1.98 -5.33 5.30
CA ALA A 50 -3.16 -6.18 5.48
C ALA A 50 -3.78 -6.67 4.16
N ASP A 51 -3.84 -5.82 3.13
CA ASP A 51 -4.39 -6.20 1.82
C ASP A 51 -3.54 -7.30 1.17
N VAL A 52 -2.22 -7.16 1.23
CA VAL A 52 -1.28 -8.14 0.68
C VAL A 52 -1.35 -9.44 1.46
N ASP A 53 -1.27 -9.38 2.79
CA ASP A 53 -1.36 -10.55 3.66
C ASP A 53 -2.66 -11.32 3.44
N HIS A 54 -3.80 -10.62 3.40
CA HIS A 54 -5.11 -11.25 3.15
C HIS A 54 -5.13 -11.99 1.82
N ALA A 55 -4.62 -11.36 0.74
CA ALA A 55 -4.61 -11.96 -0.58
C ALA A 55 -3.63 -13.12 -0.71
N THR A 56 -2.43 -13.03 -0.14
CA THR A 56 -1.40 -14.06 -0.28
C THR A 56 -1.63 -15.26 0.62
N HIS A 57 -2.31 -15.07 1.75
CA HIS A 57 -2.61 -16.15 2.70
C HIS A 57 -3.34 -17.33 2.03
N ALA A 58 -4.28 -17.04 1.12
CA ALA A 58 -5.02 -18.07 0.36
C ALA A 58 -4.12 -18.97 -0.51
N TYR A 59 -2.91 -18.52 -0.84
CA TYR A 59 -1.93 -19.26 -1.65
C TYR A 59 -0.79 -19.85 -0.80
N GLY A 60 -0.83 -19.72 0.53
CA GLY A 60 0.28 -20.10 1.40
C GLY A 60 1.55 -19.26 1.17
N LEU A 61 1.40 -18.07 0.60
CA LEU A 61 2.49 -17.14 0.30
C LEU A 61 2.49 -15.96 1.26
N THR A 62 3.64 -15.30 1.39
CA THR A 62 3.80 -14.05 2.14
C THR A 62 4.81 -13.14 1.44
N VAL A 63 4.69 -11.83 1.68
CA VAL A 63 5.65 -10.82 1.25
C VAL A 63 6.24 -10.17 2.50
N PRO A 64 7.57 -10.06 2.65
CA PRO A 64 8.16 -9.32 3.76
C PRO A 64 7.73 -7.85 3.73
N LEU A 65 6.96 -7.43 4.74
CA LEU A 65 6.45 -6.07 4.91
C LEU A 65 6.62 -5.61 6.37
N GLY A 66 6.19 -4.38 6.67
CA GLY A 66 6.17 -3.87 8.03
C GLY A 66 5.17 -4.60 8.94
N ILE A 67 5.38 -4.52 10.25
CA ILE A 67 4.54 -5.21 11.26
C ILE A 67 3.18 -4.54 11.50
N VAL A 68 2.99 -3.30 11.03
CA VAL A 68 1.75 -2.55 11.20
C VAL A 68 0.87 -2.78 9.97
N ALA A 69 -0.26 -3.46 10.18
CA ALA A 69 -1.18 -3.89 9.15
C ALA A 69 -1.71 -2.75 8.25
N SER A 70 -1.83 -1.54 8.79
CA SER A 70 -2.31 -0.35 8.06
C SER A 70 -1.19 0.41 7.33
N THR A 71 0.07 -0.03 7.42
CA THR A 71 1.16 0.58 6.66
C THR A 71 0.93 0.33 5.17
N GLY A 72 1.04 1.41 4.40
CA GLY A 72 0.96 1.37 2.94
C GLY A 72 2.18 0.69 2.33
N VAL A 73 1.98 -0.09 1.27
CA VAL A 73 3.02 -0.85 0.57
C VAL A 73 3.86 0.06 -0.33
N ALA A 74 3.25 1.11 -0.91
CA ALA A 74 3.96 2.05 -1.77
C ALA A 74 4.77 3.06 -0.97
N GLY A 75 4.28 3.42 0.23
CA GLY A 75 5.03 4.09 1.32
C GLY A 75 5.56 5.47 1.01
#